data_AF-A0A7C3GAH2-F1
#
_entry.id   AF-A0A7C3GAH2-F1
#
_cell.length_a   1.000
_cell.length_b   1.000
_cell.length_c   1.000
_cell.angle_alpha   90.00
_cell.angle_beta   90.00
_cell.angle_gamma   90.00
#
_symmetry.space_group_name_H-M   'P 1'
#
loop_
_entity.id
_entity.type
_entity.pdbx_description
1 polymer ?
#
loop_
_entity_poly.entity_id
_entity_poly.type
_entity_poly.pdbx_seq_one_letter_code
_entity_poly.pdbx_strand_id
1 'polypeptide(L)'
;MDPKAILARFAPVAGEEARRAFICDALRLKGLAPRVDEVGNVLAGEGPVWFAAHYDTVLTPRPIEEREGRWYAPAIGDNSSGVAVLLALAEPGAGAGYVFTVGEEGLGNLKGARAFLQAVRPEAFVAVDGYLGTVVPWAVGSERLEVVFRGPGGHAWGDRGRPSASRALGIAIARLYDLDLPEEASLNVGRVWGGGAIN
;
A
#
# COMPACT_ATOMS: atom_id res chain seq x y z
N MET A 1 16.73 -7.07 18.15
CA MET A 1 15.41 -6.82 18.79
C MET A 1 14.46 -7.92 18.35
N ASP A 2 13.57 -8.40 19.21
CA ASP A 2 12.58 -9.43 18.85
C ASP A 2 11.52 -8.84 17.88
N PRO A 3 11.34 -9.39 16.66
CA PRO A 3 10.34 -8.89 15.71
C PRO A 3 8.90 -8.97 16.25
N LYS A 4 8.57 -9.96 17.10
CA LYS A 4 7.22 -10.08 17.67
C LYS A 4 6.93 -8.93 18.64
N ALA A 5 7.91 -8.54 19.46
CA ALA A 5 7.81 -7.36 20.33
C ALA A 5 7.72 -6.03 19.55
N ILE A 6 8.45 -5.90 18.43
CA ILE A 6 8.32 -4.73 17.54
C ILE A 6 6.91 -4.67 16.95
N LEU A 7 6.42 -5.79 16.40
CA LEU A 7 5.10 -5.88 15.80
C LEU A 7 4.00 -5.50 16.79
N ALA A 8 4.08 -5.98 18.04
CA ALA A 8 3.11 -5.65 19.08
C ALA A 8 2.95 -4.15 19.34
N ARG A 9 4.06 -3.41 19.21
CA ARG A 9 4.09 -1.97 19.41
C ARG A 9 3.73 -1.19 18.15
N PHE A 10 4.11 -1.71 16.98
CA PHE A 10 3.96 -1.03 15.69
C PHE A 10 2.58 -1.20 15.06
N ALA A 11 2.03 -2.43 15.06
CA ALA A 11 0.74 -2.72 14.45
C ALA A 11 -0.40 -1.79 14.88
N PRO A 12 -0.58 -1.43 16.16
CA PRO A 12 -1.66 -0.54 16.58
C PRO A 12 -1.41 0.95 16.29
N VAL A 13 -0.23 1.34 15.79
CA VAL A 13 0.09 2.74 15.50
C VAL A 13 -0.71 3.20 14.27
N ALA A 14 -1.54 4.21 14.47
CA ALA A 14 -2.36 4.81 13.43
C ALA A 14 -1.72 6.08 12.85
N GLY A 15 -1.93 6.30 11.54
CA GLY A 15 -1.45 7.46 10.82
C GLY A 15 -0.01 7.30 10.32
N GLU A 16 0.21 7.71 9.07
CA GLU A 16 1.49 7.59 8.37
C GLU A 16 2.61 8.33 9.14
N GLU A 17 2.33 9.51 9.68
CA GLU A 17 3.30 10.30 10.45
C GLU A 17 3.81 9.57 11.70
N ALA A 18 2.91 9.02 12.52
CA ALA A 18 3.28 8.34 13.75
C ALA A 18 4.02 7.02 13.46
N ARG A 19 3.59 6.31 12.41
CA ARG A 19 4.25 5.09 11.94
C ARG A 19 5.67 5.39 11.44
N ARG A 20 5.84 6.47 10.68
CA ARG A 20 7.15 6.96 10.23
C ARG A 20 8.07 7.30 11.41
N ALA A 21 7.56 8.06 12.38
CA ALA A 21 8.32 8.42 13.58
C ALA A 21 8.79 7.18 14.34
N PHE A 22 7.91 6.19 14.53
CA PHE A 22 8.24 4.91 15.17
C PHE A 22 9.40 4.21 14.45
N ILE A 23 9.35 4.13 13.12
CA ILE A 23 10.40 3.49 12.31
C ILE A 23 11.73 4.24 12.47
N CYS A 24 11.72 5.56 12.37
CA CYS A 24 12.91 6.39 12.57
C CYS A 24 13.54 6.15 13.95
N ASP A 25 12.74 6.13 15.00
CA ASP A 25 13.24 5.93 16.36
C ASP A 25 13.77 4.50 16.56
N ALA A 26 13.09 3.50 16.01
CA ALA A 26 13.56 2.12 16.03
C ALA A 26 14.91 1.96 15.32
N LEU A 27 15.12 2.63 14.17
CA LEU A 27 16.40 2.60 13.45
C LEU A 27 17.51 3.32 14.22
N ARG A 28 17.23 4.50 14.81
CA ARG A 28 18.19 5.24 15.64
C ARG A 28 18.65 4.44 16.85
N LEU A 29 17.74 3.71 17.50
CA LEU A 29 18.06 2.83 18.62
C LEU A 29 19.01 1.68 18.22
N LYS A 30 19.07 1.33 16.93
CA LYS A 30 20.04 0.36 16.39
C LYS A 30 21.34 0.99 15.91
N GLY A 31 21.53 2.30 16.10
CA GLY A 31 22.71 3.02 15.62
C GLY A 31 22.71 3.32 14.12
N LEU A 32 21.56 3.16 13.44
CA LEU A 32 21.39 3.58 12.05
C LEU A 32 20.99 5.07 11.99
N ALA A 33 21.33 5.72 10.88
CA ALA A 33 20.95 7.11 10.61
C ALA A 33 19.80 7.15 9.59
N PRO A 34 18.51 7.14 10.02
CA PRO A 34 17.40 7.17 9.10
C PRO A 34 17.26 8.55 8.42
N ARG A 35 16.96 8.54 7.14
CA ARG A 35 16.61 9.71 6.33
C ARG A 35 15.19 9.55 5.79
N VAL A 36 14.38 10.61 5.87
CA VAL A 36 13.08 10.67 5.23
C VAL A 36 13.24 11.37 3.88
N ASP A 37 12.72 10.77 2.80
CA ASP A 37 12.72 11.40 1.48
C ASP A 37 11.50 12.31 1.24
N GLU A 38 11.44 12.96 0.08
CA GLU A 38 10.39 13.92 -0.25
C GLU A 38 8.99 13.31 -0.32
N VAL A 39 8.87 12.03 -0.68
CA VAL A 39 7.57 11.35 -0.76
C VAL A 39 7.15 10.74 0.57
N GLY A 40 8.07 10.66 1.54
CA GLY A 40 7.84 10.21 2.91
C GLY A 40 8.48 8.87 3.26
N ASN A 41 9.19 8.21 2.36
CA ASN A 41 9.86 6.95 2.68
C ASN A 41 10.94 7.16 3.75
N VAL A 42 11.17 6.14 4.58
CA VAL A 42 12.31 6.12 5.52
C VAL A 42 13.40 5.22 4.99
N LEU A 43 14.61 5.75 4.80
CA LEU A 43 15.76 5.01 4.31
C LEU A 43 16.84 4.94 5.39
N ALA A 44 17.53 3.81 5.51
CA ALA A 44 18.72 3.67 6.33
C ALA A 44 19.69 2.65 5.73
N GLY A 45 20.98 2.82 6.01
CA GLY A 45 22.02 1.97 5.43
C GLY A 45 22.29 2.28 3.95
N GLU A 46 23.16 1.48 3.36
CA GLU A 46 23.61 1.60 1.98
C GLU A 46 24.15 0.26 1.49
N GLY A 47 24.13 0.05 0.17
CA GLY A 47 24.61 -1.17 -0.45
C GLY A 47 23.92 -1.46 -1.79
N PRO A 48 24.37 -2.51 -2.49
CA PRO A 48 23.80 -2.94 -3.76
C PRO A 48 22.41 -3.59 -3.60
N VAL A 49 22.12 -4.14 -2.42
CA VAL A 49 20.84 -4.80 -2.09
C VAL A 49 20.05 -3.92 -1.13
N TRP A 50 18.78 -3.71 -1.45
CA TRP A 50 17.84 -3.00 -0.60
C TRP A 50 16.64 -3.85 -0.24
N PHE A 51 16.32 -3.90 1.05
CA PHE A 51 15.15 -4.56 1.57
C PHE A 51 14.05 -3.54 1.86
N ALA A 52 12.81 -3.87 1.49
CA ALA A 52 11.69 -2.96 1.57
C ALA A 52 10.52 -3.53 2.35
N ALA A 53 9.81 -2.70 3.11
CA ALA A 53 8.49 -2.99 3.63
C ALA A 53 7.66 -1.71 3.55
N HIS A 54 6.40 -1.76 3.15
CA HIS A 54 5.56 -0.56 3.19
C HIS A 54 4.96 -0.41 4.58
N TYR A 55 4.76 0.85 4.98
CA TYR A 55 4.25 1.15 6.31
C TYR A 55 2.91 1.87 6.28
N ASP A 56 2.39 2.26 5.12
CA ASP A 56 1.00 2.68 4.99
C ASP A 56 0.03 1.49 5.11
N THR A 57 -1.23 1.80 5.39
CA THR A 57 -2.31 0.81 5.43
C THR A 57 -3.66 1.49 5.15
N VAL A 58 -4.55 0.79 4.45
CA VAL A 58 -5.96 1.21 4.26
C VAL A 58 -6.87 0.79 5.41
N LEU A 59 -6.37 -0.03 6.32
CA LEU A 59 -7.13 -0.54 7.45
C LEU A 59 -6.96 0.38 8.66
N THR A 60 -8.02 0.58 9.44
CA THR A 60 -7.92 1.31 10.71
C THR A 60 -7.23 0.45 11.76
N PRO A 61 -6.02 0.80 12.23
CA PRO A 61 -5.31 -0.02 13.20
C PRO A 61 -6.06 -0.13 14.51
N ARG A 62 -5.98 -1.30 15.14
CA ARG A 62 -6.60 -1.61 16.44
C ARG A 62 -5.63 -2.44 17.29
N PRO A 63 -5.82 -2.49 18.63
CA PRO A 63 -5.05 -3.36 19.50
C PRO A 63 -5.08 -4.82 19.03
N ILE A 64 -3.99 -5.54 19.27
CA ILE A 64 -3.84 -6.95 18.91
C ILE A 64 -4.65 -7.81 19.87
N GLU A 65 -5.45 -8.71 19.31
CA GLU A 65 -6.11 -9.79 20.05
C GLU A 65 -5.38 -11.11 19.81
N GLU A 66 -5.00 -11.81 20.87
CA GLU A 66 -4.43 -13.15 20.79
C GLU A 66 -5.51 -14.20 21.02
N ARG A 67 -5.68 -15.12 20.06
CA ARG A 67 -6.60 -16.25 20.15
C ARG A 67 -5.90 -17.50 19.64
N GLU A 68 -5.85 -18.55 20.46
CA GLU A 68 -5.28 -19.86 20.09
C GLU A 68 -3.84 -19.77 19.54
N GLY A 69 -3.01 -18.91 20.15
CA GLY A 69 -1.62 -18.69 19.72
C GLY A 69 -1.45 -17.90 18.42
N ARG A 70 -2.54 -17.32 17.89
CA ARG A 70 -2.53 -16.45 16.70
C ARG A 70 -2.91 -15.02 17.09
N TRP A 71 -2.30 -14.06 16.40
CA TRP A 71 -2.56 -12.64 16.60
C TRP A 71 -3.49 -12.09 15.52
N TYR A 72 -4.47 -11.31 15.95
CA TYR A 72 -5.50 -10.71 15.10
C TYR A 72 -5.55 -9.21 15.34
N ALA A 73 -5.32 -8.44 14.29
CA ALA A 73 -5.61 -7.01 14.23
C ALA A 73 -5.64 -6.56 12.76
N PRO A 74 -6.33 -5.46 12.43
CA PRO A 74 -6.19 -4.82 11.14
C PRO A 74 -4.74 -4.39 10.91
N ALA A 75 -4.26 -4.54 9.67
CA ALA A 75 -2.89 -4.24 9.25
C ALA A 75 -1.77 -5.07 9.90
N ILE A 76 -2.09 -6.10 10.71
CA ILE A 76 -1.07 -6.85 11.46
C ILE A 76 -0.18 -7.70 10.55
N GLY A 77 -0.78 -8.33 9.55
CA GLY A 77 -0.07 -9.09 8.52
C GLY A 77 0.51 -8.12 7.52
N ASP A 78 -0.38 -7.57 6.68
CA ASP A 78 -0.10 -6.61 5.63
C ASP A 78 -0.12 -5.16 6.14
N ASN A 79 1.01 -4.46 6.21
CA ASN A 79 2.38 -5.00 6.18
C ASN A 79 3.16 -4.63 7.44
N SER A 80 2.45 -4.50 8.57
CA SER A 80 3.11 -4.25 9.85
C SER A 80 4.08 -5.36 10.24
N SER A 81 3.82 -6.60 9.81
CA SER A 81 4.71 -7.73 10.04
C SER A 81 6.03 -7.60 9.26
N GLY A 82 5.99 -7.21 7.98
CA GLY A 82 7.20 -6.95 7.19
C GLY A 82 8.03 -5.81 7.76
N VAL A 83 7.39 -4.72 8.20
CA VAL A 83 8.08 -3.61 8.89
C VAL A 83 8.79 -4.11 10.15
N ALA A 84 8.11 -4.92 10.98
CA ALA A 84 8.70 -5.43 12.21
C ALA A 84 9.89 -6.38 11.97
N VAL A 85 9.78 -7.27 10.98
CA VAL A 85 10.88 -8.16 10.55
C VAL A 85 12.04 -7.34 10.02
N LEU A 86 11.78 -6.37 9.16
CA LEU A 86 12.82 -5.54 8.55
C LEU A 86 13.56 -4.70 9.60
N LEU A 87 12.85 -4.09 10.55
CA LEU A 87 13.45 -3.40 11.70
C LEU A 87 14.27 -4.35 12.58
N ALA A 88 13.83 -5.61 12.76
CA ALA A 88 14.58 -6.60 13.53
C ALA A 88 15.91 -6.98 12.84
N LEU A 89 15.93 -7.05 11.50
CA LEU A 89 17.10 -7.39 10.69
C LEU A 89 18.03 -6.20 10.39
N ALA A 90 17.54 -4.96 10.50
CA ALA A 90 18.31 -3.79 10.10
C ALA A 90 19.54 -3.55 10.99
N GLU A 91 20.76 -3.66 10.47
CA GLU A 91 21.97 -3.52 11.27
C GLU A 91 22.99 -2.56 10.61
N PRO A 92 23.70 -1.72 11.38
CA PRO A 92 24.77 -0.89 10.84
C PRO A 92 25.88 -1.73 10.21
N GLY A 93 26.42 -1.28 9.07
CA GLY A 93 27.54 -1.95 8.42
C GLY A 93 27.22 -3.28 7.74
N ALA A 94 25.94 -3.64 7.58
CA ALA A 94 25.51 -4.87 6.91
C ALA A 94 25.80 -4.91 5.39
N GLY A 95 26.25 -3.80 4.79
CA GLY A 95 26.43 -3.68 3.34
C GLY A 95 25.11 -3.77 2.57
N ALA A 96 23.99 -3.48 3.22
CA ALA A 96 22.65 -3.45 2.65
C ALA A 96 21.90 -2.20 3.11
N GLY A 97 20.97 -1.75 2.26
CA GLY A 97 20.03 -0.69 2.59
C GLY A 97 18.66 -1.22 3.00
N TYR A 98 17.93 -0.40 3.74
CA TYR A 98 16.59 -0.68 4.22
C TYR A 98 15.70 0.51 3.87
N VAL A 99 14.56 0.25 3.22
CA VAL A 99 13.59 1.30 2.87
C VAL A 99 12.20 0.93 3.35
N PHE A 100 11.60 1.84 4.11
CA PHE A 100 10.22 1.73 4.55
C PHE A 100 9.39 2.66 3.68
N THR A 101 8.51 2.08 2.87
CA THR A 101 7.83 2.82 1.79
C THR A 101 6.42 3.27 2.16
N VAL A 102 5.94 4.30 1.46
CA VAL A 102 4.57 4.82 1.56
C VAL A 102 3.77 4.65 0.29
N GLY A 103 2.45 4.63 0.41
CA GLY A 103 1.48 4.57 -0.68
C GLY A 103 1.71 3.36 -1.58
N GLU A 104 1.98 2.22 -0.97
CA GLU A 104 1.74 0.93 -1.60
C GLU A 104 0.22 0.81 -1.85
N GLU A 105 -0.54 1.08 -0.80
CA GLU A 105 -1.94 0.75 -0.69
C GLU A 105 -2.86 1.77 -1.38
N GLY A 106 -4.10 1.34 -1.63
CA GLY A 106 -5.18 2.23 -2.06
C GLY A 106 -4.86 2.99 -3.34
N LEU A 107 -4.95 4.33 -3.33
CA LEU A 107 -4.62 5.19 -4.48
C LEU A 107 -3.12 5.51 -4.59
N GLY A 108 -2.28 4.96 -3.70
CA GLY A 108 -0.85 5.28 -3.63
C GLY A 108 -0.06 4.85 -4.87
N ASN A 109 -0.46 3.74 -5.51
CA ASN A 109 0.16 3.24 -6.75
C ASN A 109 1.68 3.07 -6.62
N LEU A 110 2.10 2.44 -5.52
CA LEU A 110 3.50 2.18 -5.17
C LEU A 110 4.35 3.47 -5.14
N LYS A 111 3.77 4.63 -4.77
CA LYS A 111 4.45 5.95 -4.89
C LYS A 111 5.85 5.92 -4.27
N GLY A 112 5.97 5.32 -3.09
CA GLY A 112 7.20 5.25 -2.32
C GLY A 112 8.26 4.40 -3.02
N ALA A 113 7.91 3.15 -3.36
CA ALA A 113 8.82 2.23 -4.05
C ALA A 113 9.25 2.76 -5.42
N ARG A 114 8.34 3.37 -6.18
CA ARG A 114 8.64 3.97 -7.50
C ARG A 114 9.64 5.11 -7.37
N ALA A 115 9.42 6.05 -6.44
CA ALA A 115 10.34 7.16 -6.20
C ALA A 115 11.72 6.65 -5.75
N PHE A 116 11.75 5.68 -4.83
CA PHE A 116 12.98 5.05 -4.36
C PHE A 116 13.77 4.41 -5.51
N LEU A 117 13.14 3.57 -6.33
CA LEU A 117 13.81 2.86 -7.43
C LEU A 117 14.33 3.81 -8.52
N GLN A 118 13.63 4.93 -8.76
CA GLN A 118 14.11 5.97 -9.67
C GLN A 118 15.38 6.65 -9.18
N ALA A 119 15.47 6.91 -7.87
CA ALA A 119 16.57 7.63 -7.25
C ALA A 119 17.80 6.76 -6.94
N VAL A 120 17.59 5.53 -6.44
CA VAL A 120 18.69 4.69 -5.93
C VAL A 120 19.17 3.65 -6.94
N ARG A 121 18.26 3.06 -7.74
CA ARG A 121 18.58 2.00 -8.73
C ARG A 121 19.49 0.89 -8.18
N PRO A 122 19.07 0.18 -7.11
CA PRO A 122 19.88 -0.89 -6.53
C PRO A 122 20.04 -2.07 -7.50
N GLU A 123 21.04 -2.92 -7.27
CA GLU A 123 21.21 -4.18 -7.99
C GLU A 123 20.09 -5.16 -7.66
N ALA A 124 19.61 -5.16 -6.41
CA ALA A 124 18.45 -5.94 -5.99
C ALA A 124 17.53 -5.15 -5.06
N PHE A 125 16.23 -5.31 -5.26
CA PHE A 125 15.18 -4.77 -4.40
C PHE A 125 14.29 -5.92 -3.92
N VAL A 126 14.29 -6.16 -2.61
CA VAL A 126 13.59 -7.28 -1.98
C VAL A 126 12.46 -6.74 -1.12
N ALA A 127 11.22 -6.86 -1.60
CA ALA A 127 10.03 -6.52 -0.83
C ALA A 127 9.71 -7.64 0.17
N VAL A 128 9.72 -7.30 1.46
CA VAL A 128 9.24 -8.13 2.57
C VAL A 128 7.74 -7.87 2.70
N ASP A 129 6.99 -8.47 1.79
CA ASP A 129 5.56 -8.26 1.64
C ASP A 129 4.90 -9.51 1.02
N GLY A 130 4.39 -10.39 1.87
CA GLY A 130 3.91 -11.70 1.44
C GLY A 130 3.89 -12.73 2.57
N TYR A 131 3.73 -14.00 2.20
CA TYR A 131 3.62 -15.11 3.16
C TYR A 131 4.92 -15.89 3.26
N LEU A 132 5.19 -16.45 4.44
CA LEU A 132 6.36 -17.30 4.65
C LEU A 132 6.31 -18.55 3.76
N GLY A 133 7.49 -18.97 3.30
CA GLY A 133 7.64 -20.14 2.42
C GLY A 133 7.44 -19.85 0.94
N THR A 134 7.20 -18.59 0.55
CA THR A 134 7.09 -18.18 -0.85
C THR A 134 8.15 -17.13 -1.21
N VAL A 135 8.54 -17.15 -2.48
CA VAL A 135 9.32 -16.09 -3.13
C VAL A 135 8.60 -15.78 -4.42
N VAL A 136 8.34 -14.50 -4.68
CA VAL A 136 7.63 -14.03 -5.88
C VAL A 136 8.64 -13.33 -6.80
N PRO A 137 9.27 -14.04 -7.75
CA PRO A 137 10.29 -13.45 -8.63
C PRO A 137 9.69 -12.65 -9.80
N TRP A 138 8.39 -12.80 -10.04
CA TRP A 138 7.68 -12.12 -11.14
C TRP A 138 6.43 -11.45 -10.59
N ALA A 139 6.26 -10.16 -10.89
CA ALA A 139 5.07 -9.41 -10.56
C ALA A 139 4.11 -9.35 -11.76
N VAL A 140 2.82 -9.21 -11.48
CA VAL A 140 1.81 -8.91 -12.51
C VAL A 140 1.81 -7.41 -12.76
N GLY A 141 1.76 -7.01 -14.03
CA GLY A 141 1.61 -5.59 -14.40
C GLY A 141 0.26 -5.05 -13.92
N SER A 142 0.21 -3.79 -13.51
CA SER A 142 -1.02 -3.13 -13.05
C SER A 142 -1.17 -1.77 -13.73
N GLU A 143 -2.29 -1.58 -14.42
CA GLU A 143 -2.70 -0.31 -15.00
C GLU A 143 -3.89 0.26 -14.22
N ARG A 144 -3.80 1.52 -13.83
CA ARG A 144 -4.84 2.21 -13.04
C ARG A 144 -5.44 3.34 -13.87
N LEU A 145 -6.75 3.25 -14.10
CA LEU A 145 -7.49 4.20 -14.94
C LEU A 145 -8.55 4.94 -14.12
N GLU A 146 -8.69 6.24 -14.36
CA GLU A 146 -9.82 7.04 -13.89
C GLU A 146 -10.65 7.47 -15.10
N VAL A 147 -11.96 7.20 -15.07
CA VAL A 147 -12.88 7.54 -16.14
C VAL A 147 -13.98 8.45 -15.59
N VAL A 148 -14.14 9.63 -16.21
CA VAL A 148 -15.12 10.63 -15.77
C VAL A 148 -16.25 10.74 -16.77
N PHE A 149 -17.47 10.39 -16.33
CA PHE A 149 -18.70 10.57 -17.10
C PHE A 149 -19.34 11.92 -16.76
N ARG A 150 -19.64 12.73 -17.79
CA ARG A 150 -20.29 14.04 -17.64
C ARG A 150 -21.63 14.04 -18.36
N GLY A 151 -22.63 14.66 -17.73
CA GLY A 151 -23.97 14.82 -18.28
C GLY A 151 -24.55 16.20 -17.92
N PRO A 152 -25.64 16.61 -18.58
CA PRO A 152 -26.21 17.95 -18.41
C PRO A 152 -26.86 18.21 -17.03
N GLY A 153 -27.11 17.16 -16.24
CA GLY A 153 -27.95 17.25 -15.05
C GLY A 153 -29.41 17.54 -15.40
N GLY A 154 -30.23 17.79 -14.38
CA GLY A 154 -31.64 18.13 -14.54
C GLY A 154 -32.54 17.44 -13.54
N HIS A 155 -33.82 17.82 -13.56
CA HIS A 155 -34.82 17.24 -12.67
C HIS A 155 -35.17 15.82 -13.14
N ALA A 156 -35.07 14.82 -12.26
CA ALA A 156 -35.22 13.41 -12.65
C ALA A 156 -36.52 13.10 -13.42
N TRP A 157 -37.63 13.75 -13.06
CA TRP A 157 -38.89 13.63 -13.80
C TRP A 157 -38.96 14.49 -15.07
N GLY A 158 -38.63 15.78 -14.97
CA GLY A 158 -38.82 16.75 -16.05
C GLY A 158 -37.87 16.50 -17.22
N ASP A 159 -36.67 16.01 -16.93
CA ASP A 159 -35.58 15.83 -17.88
C ASP A 159 -35.29 14.35 -18.17
N ARG A 160 -36.23 13.43 -17.91
CA ARG A 160 -36.08 11.96 -18.04
C ARG A 160 -35.61 11.43 -19.40
N GLY A 161 -35.67 12.24 -20.45
CA GLY A 161 -35.15 11.91 -21.79
C GLY A 161 -33.69 12.32 -22.03
N ARG A 162 -33.07 13.07 -21.11
CA ARG A 162 -31.68 13.53 -21.24
C ARG A 162 -30.69 12.42 -20.88
N PRO A 163 -29.47 12.47 -21.45
CA PRO A 163 -28.38 11.59 -21.01
C PRO A 163 -28.10 11.72 -19.52
N SER A 164 -27.92 10.59 -18.84
CA SER A 164 -27.53 10.52 -17.43
C SER A 164 -26.11 9.97 -17.31
N ALA A 165 -25.24 10.69 -16.60
CA ALA A 165 -23.88 10.25 -16.34
C ALA A 165 -23.85 8.96 -15.51
N SER A 166 -24.74 8.84 -14.50
CA SER A 166 -24.86 7.63 -13.69
C SER A 166 -25.32 6.43 -14.52
N ARG A 167 -26.24 6.64 -15.47
CA ARG A 167 -26.64 5.58 -16.41
C ARG A 167 -25.49 5.16 -17.32
N ALA A 168 -24.75 6.12 -17.88
CA ALA A 168 -23.60 5.83 -18.74
C ALA A 168 -22.50 5.07 -17.99
N LEU A 169 -22.21 5.47 -16.75
CA LEU A 169 -21.30 4.78 -15.84
C LEU A 169 -21.74 3.32 -15.59
N GLY A 170 -23.00 3.09 -15.23
CA GLY A 170 -23.53 1.74 -15.01
C GLY A 170 -23.40 0.84 -16.22
N ILE A 171 -23.67 1.36 -17.42
CA ILE A 171 -23.49 0.64 -18.68
C ILE A 171 -22.01 0.33 -18.94
N ALA A 172 -21.11 1.29 -18.68
CA ALA A 172 -19.69 1.09 -18.89
C ALA A 172 -19.11 0.01 -17.95
N ILE A 173 -19.49 0.02 -16.67
CA ILE A 173 -19.08 -1.02 -15.71
C ILE A 173 -19.56 -2.40 -16.15
N ALA A 174 -20.84 -2.53 -16.54
CA ALA A 174 -21.36 -3.80 -17.03
C ALA A 174 -20.55 -4.32 -18.23
N ARG A 175 -20.28 -3.45 -19.21
CA ARG A 175 -19.49 -3.81 -20.40
C ARG A 175 -18.03 -4.18 -20.08
N LEU A 176 -17.42 -3.56 -19.07
CA LEU A 176 -16.05 -3.90 -18.65
C LEU A 176 -15.98 -5.30 -18.05
N TYR A 177 -16.99 -5.70 -17.27
CA TYR A 177 -17.05 -7.04 -16.69
C TYR A 177 -17.57 -8.12 -17.66
N ASP A 178 -18.16 -7.73 -18.79
CA ASP A 178 -18.50 -8.62 -19.91
C ASP A 178 -17.31 -8.89 -20.86
N LEU A 179 -16.14 -8.28 -20.63
CA LEU A 179 -14.95 -8.55 -21.43
C LEU A 179 -14.47 -9.98 -21.21
N ASP A 180 -14.13 -10.65 -22.31
CA ASP A 180 -13.44 -11.95 -22.27
C ASP A 180 -11.97 -11.71 -21.94
N LEU A 181 -11.59 -11.97 -20.68
CA LEU A 181 -10.24 -11.77 -20.18
C LEU A 181 -9.45 -13.09 -20.23
N PRO A 182 -8.17 -13.07 -20.61
CA PRO A 182 -7.32 -14.25 -20.47
C PRO A 182 -7.17 -14.62 -18.98
N GLU A 183 -6.85 -15.89 -18.69
CA GLU A 183 -6.76 -16.43 -17.34
C GLU A 183 -5.77 -15.67 -16.45
N GLU A 184 -4.72 -15.12 -17.06
CA GLU A 184 -3.66 -14.39 -16.39
C GLU A 184 -3.99 -12.91 -16.13
N ALA A 185 -5.17 -12.43 -16.53
CA ALA A 185 -5.59 -11.05 -16.37
C ALA A 185 -6.78 -10.91 -15.41
N SER A 186 -6.79 -9.81 -14.66
CA SER A 186 -7.91 -9.43 -13.81
C SER A 186 -8.33 -7.99 -14.08
N LEU A 187 -9.61 -7.71 -13.94
CA LEU A 187 -10.18 -6.37 -14.03
C LEU A 187 -11.01 -6.08 -12.78
N ASN A 188 -10.86 -4.88 -12.22
CA ASN A 188 -11.61 -4.45 -11.06
C ASN A 188 -11.99 -2.97 -11.15
N VAL A 189 -13.26 -2.66 -10.87
CA VAL A 189 -13.74 -1.30 -10.64
C VAL A 189 -13.75 -1.06 -9.13
N GLY A 190 -12.59 -0.69 -8.59
CA GLY A 190 -12.39 -0.58 -7.14
C GLY A 190 -13.02 0.65 -6.46
N ARG A 191 -13.38 1.69 -7.23
CA ARG A 191 -14.00 2.90 -6.69
C ARG A 191 -15.03 3.48 -7.65
N VAL A 192 -16.21 3.78 -7.13
CA VAL A 192 -17.30 4.43 -7.86
C VAL A 192 -17.87 5.57 -7.02
N TRP A 193 -18.04 6.76 -7.60
CA TRP A 193 -18.63 7.92 -6.93
C TRP A 193 -19.36 8.82 -7.94
N GLY A 194 -20.39 9.53 -7.48
CA GLY A 194 -21.17 10.44 -8.30
C GLY A 194 -22.65 10.48 -7.88
N GLY A 195 -23.38 11.47 -8.39
CA GLY A 195 -24.75 11.78 -7.96
C GLY A 195 -24.80 12.72 -6.75
N GLY A 196 -25.94 13.38 -6.54
CA GLY A 196 -26.09 14.37 -5.46
C GLY A 196 -27.49 14.41 -4.84
N ALA A 197 -28.55 14.29 -5.64
CA ALA A 197 -29.94 14.23 -5.18
C ALA A 197 -30.70 13.12 -5.90
N ILE A 198 -31.82 12.68 -5.33
CA ILE A 198 -32.74 11.72 -5.96
C ILE A 198 -33.47 12.35 -7.15
N ASN A 199 -33.80 13.65 -7.08
CA ASN A 199 -34.55 14.38 -8.10
C ASN A 199 -33.84 15.64 -8.60
#